data_AF-A0A1B0D2F4-F1
#
_entry.id   AF-A0A1B0D2F4-F1
#
_cell.length_a   1.000
_cell.length_b   1.000
_cell.length_c   1.000
_cell.angle_alpha   90.00
_cell.angle_beta   90.00
_cell.angle_gamma   90.00
#
_symmetry.space_group_name_H-M   'P 1'
#
loop_
_entity.id
_entity.type
_entity.pdbx_description
1 polymer ?
#
loop_
_entity_poly.entity_id
_entity_poly.type
_entity_poly.pdbx_seq_one_letter_code
_entity_poly.pdbx_strand_id
1 'polypeptide(L)'
;MCIEYRENFLGLCMTHMREDIQYRGFSFVAEMSTLAEVENRRICLVGTVLDDEGTVKAAQNFGIPVITSETGSEYILDDDWVTYFVVNQFDGPMFEAIHKSKHRILGPPALKEIYFAKETLPSSNRPIYNYAMKGVITCFTGIRKKEELVRIL
;
A
#
# COMPACT_ATOMS: atom_id res chain seq x y z
N MET A 1 7.84 -19.38 -13.99
CA MET A 1 8.41 -20.23 -12.93
C MET A 1 9.81 -20.62 -13.36
N CYS A 2 10.84 -19.96 -12.84
CA CYS A 2 12.22 -20.45 -12.89
C CYS A 2 12.82 -20.20 -11.51
N ILE A 3 12.90 -21.28 -10.75
CA ILE A 3 13.77 -21.47 -9.60
C ILE A 3 15.02 -22.15 -10.15
N GLU A 4 16.20 -21.63 -9.83
CA GLU A 4 17.55 -22.27 -9.79
C GLU A 4 18.58 -21.12 -9.75
N TYR A 5 19.76 -21.16 -9.13
CA TYR A 5 20.42 -21.99 -8.13
C TYR A 5 21.66 -21.17 -7.68
N ARG A 6 22.27 -21.54 -6.57
CA ARG A 6 23.47 -20.96 -5.91
C ARG A 6 24.58 -20.33 -6.78
N GLU A 7 25.13 -19.24 -6.21
CA GLU A 7 26.52 -18.79 -6.05
C GLU A 7 27.59 -18.97 -7.16
N ASN A 8 28.34 -17.88 -7.32
CA ASN A 8 29.65 -17.72 -7.98
C ASN A 8 29.71 -17.85 -9.50
N PHE A 9 29.70 -16.70 -10.19
CA PHE A 9 30.77 -16.38 -11.13
C PHE A 9 30.90 -14.86 -11.31
N LEU A 10 31.86 -14.29 -10.58
CA LEU A 10 32.53 -13.05 -10.95
C LEU A 10 33.16 -13.26 -12.33
N GLY A 11 32.83 -12.45 -13.32
CA GLY A 11 33.59 -12.48 -14.57
C GLY A 11 32.95 -11.73 -15.73
N LEU A 12 33.46 -10.53 -15.96
CA LEU A 12 33.47 -9.80 -17.24
C LEU A 12 32.13 -9.21 -17.73
N CYS A 13 31.89 -7.97 -17.33
CA CYS A 13 31.90 -6.88 -18.31
C CYS A 13 32.15 -5.54 -17.60
N MET A 14 33.41 -5.31 -17.20
CA MET A 14 33.91 -3.98 -16.88
C MET A 14 35.03 -3.66 -17.86
N THR A 15 34.77 -2.81 -18.84
CA THR A 15 35.71 -1.75 -19.24
C THR A 15 34.92 -0.67 -19.98
N HIS A 16 35.19 0.59 -19.61
CA HIS A 16 34.65 1.84 -20.18
C HIS A 16 33.24 2.30 -19.77
N MET A 17 33.10 2.67 -18.50
CA MET A 17 32.87 4.07 -18.14
C MET A 17 33.15 4.25 -16.65
N ARG A 18 34.31 4.83 -16.35
CA ARG A 18 34.62 5.35 -15.02
C ARG A 18 33.91 6.69 -14.85
N GLU A 19 33.39 6.85 -13.63
CA GLU A 19 33.25 8.11 -12.90
C GLU A 19 32.24 9.11 -13.48
N ASP A 20 31.01 9.07 -12.93
CA ASP A 20 30.31 10.24 -12.36
C ASP A 20 28.79 10.00 -12.27
N ILE A 21 28.35 9.22 -11.29
CA ILE A 21 27.07 9.52 -10.61
C ILE A 21 27.33 9.39 -9.11
N GLN A 22 27.88 10.49 -8.61
CA GLN A 22 27.86 10.95 -7.24
C GLN A 22 26.59 10.47 -6.53
N TYR A 23 26.76 9.69 -5.46
CA TYR A 23 25.83 9.65 -4.34
C TYR A 23 25.67 11.09 -3.84
N ARG A 24 24.83 11.89 -4.49
CA ARG A 24 24.37 13.16 -3.95
C ARG A 24 23.40 12.79 -2.87
N GLY A 25 23.88 12.90 -1.65
CA GLY A 25 23.04 13.08 -0.48
C GLY A 25 21.93 14.05 -0.84
N PHE A 26 20.71 13.50 -0.91
CA PHE A 26 19.54 14.32 -0.76
C PHE A 26 19.40 14.48 0.75
N SER A 27 20.16 15.44 1.28
CA SER A 27 19.87 16.05 2.57
C SER A 27 18.50 16.72 2.46
N PHE A 28 17.45 15.92 2.64
CA PHE A 28 16.15 16.44 3.02
C PHE A 28 16.19 16.58 4.54
N VAL A 29 16.79 17.70 4.98
CA VAL A 29 16.41 18.28 6.25
C VAL A 29 15.02 18.90 6.00
N ALA A 30 13.98 18.08 6.16
CA ALA A 30 12.72 18.59 6.70
C ALA A 30 12.75 18.13 8.15
N GLU A 31 13.22 19.04 9.01
CA GLU A 31 12.30 19.68 9.94
C GLU A 31 11.51 18.63 10.70
N MET A 32 12.09 18.26 11.84
CA MET A 32 11.38 17.69 12.96
C MET A 32 10.39 18.73 13.46
N SER A 33 9.27 18.86 12.76
CA SER A 33 8.16 19.72 13.15
C SER A 33 7.32 18.99 14.18
N THR A 34 7.46 19.50 15.39
CA THR A 34 6.76 19.25 16.63
C THR A 34 5.24 19.08 16.50
N LEU A 35 4.72 18.21 17.36
CA LEU A 35 3.33 17.74 17.51
C LEU A 35 2.92 16.82 16.36
N ALA A 36 3.03 15.51 16.60
CA ALA A 36 2.13 14.59 15.95
C ALA A 36 0.72 15.06 16.34
N GLU A 37 0.07 15.82 15.47
CA GLU A 37 -1.38 15.94 15.50
C GLU A 37 -1.88 14.52 15.65
N VAL A 38 -2.65 14.27 16.70
CA VAL A 38 -3.28 12.96 16.88
C VAL A 38 -4.30 12.87 15.76
N GLU A 39 -3.84 12.47 14.58
CA GLU A 39 -4.70 12.30 13.42
C GLU A 39 -5.76 11.29 13.83
N ASN A 40 -7.02 11.72 13.76
CA ASN A 40 -8.13 10.86 14.07
C ASN A 40 -8.15 9.76 12.99
N ARG A 41 -7.84 8.52 13.39
CA ARG A 41 -7.75 7.37 12.48
C ARG A 41 -9.00 6.51 12.62
N ARG A 42 -9.55 6.05 11.50
CA ARG A 42 -10.70 5.12 11.48
C ARG A 42 -10.65 4.15 10.31
N ILE A 43 -11.30 3.01 10.46
CA ILE A 43 -11.46 2.02 9.38
C ILE A 43 -12.89 2.09 8.86
N CYS A 44 -13.05 2.21 7.55
CA CYS A 44 -14.34 2.10 6.87
C CYS A 44 -14.41 0.75 6.16
N LEU A 45 -15.32 -0.13 6.59
CA LEU A 45 -15.62 -1.39 5.92
C LEU A 45 -16.67 -1.14 4.85
N VAL A 46 -16.34 -1.51 3.61
CA VAL A 46 -17.10 -1.06 2.45
C VAL A 46 -17.78 -2.23 1.74
N GLY A 47 -19.10 -2.12 1.55
CA GLY A 47 -19.91 -3.08 0.79
C GLY A 47 -19.82 -4.51 1.35
N THR A 48 -19.53 -5.48 0.48
CA THR A 48 -19.50 -6.93 0.79
C THR A 48 -18.37 -7.34 1.73
N VAL A 49 -17.50 -6.43 2.17
CA VAL A 49 -16.45 -6.73 3.17
C VAL A 49 -17.07 -7.11 4.52
N LEU A 50 -18.29 -6.65 4.80
CA LEU A 50 -19.03 -6.97 6.01
C LEU A 50 -19.40 -8.45 6.14
N ASP A 51 -19.51 -9.17 5.01
CA ASP A 51 -19.86 -10.59 4.99
C ASP A 51 -18.71 -11.49 5.49
N ASP A 52 -17.48 -10.96 5.48
CA ASP A 52 -16.28 -11.67 5.93
C ASP A 52 -15.99 -11.37 7.40
N GLU A 53 -16.53 -12.22 8.28
CA GLU A 53 -16.33 -12.12 9.73
C GLU A 53 -14.86 -11.99 10.14
N GLY A 54 -13.94 -12.62 9.40
CA GLY A 54 -12.51 -12.55 9.69
C GLY A 54 -11.97 -11.14 9.54
N THR A 55 -12.44 -10.40 8.52
CA THR A 55 -12.05 -9.01 8.29
C THR A 55 -12.68 -8.08 9.30
N VAL A 56 -13.96 -8.28 9.64
CA VAL A 56 -14.66 -7.48 10.66
C VAL A 56 -13.97 -7.62 12.02
N LYS A 57 -13.64 -8.85 12.43
CA LYS A 57 -12.90 -9.12 13.67
C LYS A 57 -11.50 -8.49 13.64
N ALA A 58 -10.78 -8.60 12.53
CA ALA A 58 -9.47 -7.96 12.39
C ALA A 58 -9.57 -6.43 12.56
N ALA A 59 -10.52 -5.78 11.90
CA ALA A 59 -10.74 -4.33 11.97
C ALA A 59 -10.99 -3.85 13.40
N GLN A 60 -11.86 -4.53 14.14
CA GLN A 60 -12.22 -4.16 15.51
C GLN A 60 -11.05 -4.28 16.50
N ASN A 61 -10.09 -5.19 16.25
CA ASN A 61 -8.95 -5.39 17.13
C ASN A 61 -7.84 -4.33 16.98
N PHE A 62 -7.90 -3.44 15.99
CA PHE A 62 -6.92 -2.35 15.84
C PHE A 62 -7.08 -1.24 16.88
N GLY A 63 -8.16 -1.22 17.66
CA GLY A 63 -8.38 -0.23 18.71
C GLY A 63 -8.66 1.18 18.18
N ILE A 64 -9.06 1.29 16.91
CA ILE A 64 -9.54 2.54 16.28
C ILE A 64 -11.00 2.39 15.85
N PRO A 65 -11.76 3.49 15.75
CA PRO A 65 -13.16 3.43 15.31
C PRO A 65 -13.33 2.69 13.99
N VAL A 66 -14.32 1.80 13.94
CA VAL A 66 -14.71 1.07 12.74
C VAL A 66 -16.11 1.54 12.34
N ILE A 67 -16.23 2.02 11.11
CA ILE A 67 -17.50 2.43 10.50
C ILE A 67 -17.79 1.54 9.30
N THR A 68 -19.04 1.53 8.86
CA THR A 68 -19.49 0.75 7.71
C THR A 68 -20.17 1.68 6.71
N SER A 69 -20.03 1.39 5.42
CA SER A 69 -20.76 2.08 4.35
C SER A 69 -20.92 1.15 3.16
N GLU A 70 -22.01 1.32 2.41
CA GLU A 70 -22.20 0.56 1.17
C GLU A 70 -21.24 1.01 0.08
N THR A 71 -20.96 2.31 0.00
CA THR A 71 -20.13 2.89 -1.08
C THR A 71 -18.85 3.57 -0.61
N GLY A 72 -18.74 3.90 0.67
CA GLY A 72 -17.62 4.66 1.24
C GLY A 72 -17.57 6.14 0.81
N SER A 73 -18.45 6.57 -0.10
CA SER A 73 -18.41 7.91 -0.72
C SER A 73 -18.67 9.03 0.29
N GLU A 74 -19.47 8.73 1.31
CA GLU A 74 -19.86 9.63 2.40
C GLU A 74 -18.65 10.15 3.19
N TYR A 75 -17.56 9.37 3.22
CA TYR A 75 -16.37 9.65 4.02
C TYR A 75 -15.18 10.11 3.20
N ILE A 76 -15.34 10.29 1.88
CA ILE A 76 -14.27 10.75 0.99
C ILE A 76 -13.90 12.21 1.25
N LEU A 77 -14.89 13.05 1.59
CA LEU A 77 -14.70 14.49 1.79
C LEU A 77 -14.44 14.85 3.27
N ASP A 78 -14.29 13.85 4.13
CA ASP A 78 -14.06 14.04 5.55
C ASP A 78 -12.56 14.10 5.83
N ASP A 79 -12.02 15.33 5.80
CA ASP A 79 -10.60 15.63 6.02
C ASP A 79 -10.21 15.64 7.51
N ASP A 80 -11.18 15.59 8.42
CA ASP A 80 -10.94 15.53 9.87
C ASP A 80 -10.41 14.15 10.30
N TRP A 81 -10.55 13.14 9.44
CA TRP A 81 -10.20 11.75 9.70
C TRP A 81 -9.30 11.14 8.63
N VAL A 82 -8.23 10.50 9.06
CA VAL A 82 -7.49 9.56 8.23
C VAL A 82 -8.28 8.25 8.15
N THR A 83 -8.99 8.08 7.04
CA THR A 83 -9.88 6.94 6.81
C THR A 83 -9.17 5.85 6.01
N TYR A 84 -9.16 4.63 6.56
CA TYR A 84 -8.70 3.42 5.88
C TYR A 84 -9.90 2.70 5.29
N PHE A 85 -10.07 2.76 3.98
CA PHE A 85 -11.14 2.07 3.27
C PHE A 85 -10.75 0.63 2.99
N VAL A 86 -11.54 -0.31 3.48
CA VAL A 86 -11.35 -1.74 3.21
C VAL A 86 -12.35 -2.13 2.12
N VAL A 87 -11.84 -2.46 0.94
CA VAL A 87 -12.64 -2.71 -0.27
C VAL A 87 -12.29 -4.07 -0.85
N ASN A 88 -13.30 -4.86 -1.21
CA ASN A 88 -13.12 -6.22 -1.72
C ASN A 88 -12.56 -6.28 -3.15
N GLN A 89 -12.90 -5.32 -4.00
CA GLN A 89 -12.44 -5.28 -5.39
C GLN A 89 -11.78 -3.93 -5.69
N PHE A 90 -10.57 -3.95 -6.25
CA PHE A 90 -9.84 -2.75 -6.66
C PHE A 90 -10.16 -2.40 -8.12
N ASP A 91 -11.45 -2.33 -8.40
CA ASP A 91 -11.99 -1.98 -9.71
C ASP A 91 -13.37 -1.31 -9.53
N GLY A 92 -13.81 -0.63 -10.58
CA GLY A 92 -15.11 0.03 -10.63
C GLY A 92 -15.11 1.49 -10.16
N PRO A 93 -16.23 2.19 -10.40
CA PRO A 93 -16.32 3.65 -10.21
C PRO A 93 -16.12 4.08 -8.76
N MET A 94 -16.48 3.21 -7.83
CA MET A 94 -16.41 3.44 -6.39
C MET A 94 -14.97 3.37 -5.86
N PHE A 95 -14.22 2.33 -6.24
CA PHE A 95 -12.79 2.26 -5.94
C PHE A 95 -12.05 3.46 -6.55
N GLU A 96 -12.34 3.79 -7.81
CA GLU A 96 -11.72 4.92 -8.50
C GLU A 96 -11.99 6.27 -7.82
N ALA A 97 -13.19 6.47 -7.26
CA ALA A 97 -13.52 7.69 -6.51
C ALA A 97 -12.66 7.83 -5.25
N ILE A 98 -12.54 6.75 -4.46
CA ILE A 98 -11.74 6.73 -3.21
C ILE A 98 -10.23 6.82 -3.54
N HIS A 99 -9.79 6.17 -4.62
CA HIS A 99 -8.39 6.19 -5.03
C HIS A 99 -7.95 7.60 -5.48
N LYS A 100 -8.81 8.31 -6.21
CA LYS A 100 -8.55 9.69 -6.66
C LYS A 100 -8.46 10.68 -5.51
N SER A 101 -9.16 10.45 -4.40
CA SER A 101 -9.09 11.32 -3.22
C SER A 101 -7.84 11.07 -2.35
N LYS A 102 -6.95 10.16 -2.76
CA LYS A 102 -5.69 9.82 -2.06
C LYS A 102 -5.89 9.26 -0.65
N HIS A 103 -7.08 8.70 -0.36
CA HIS A 103 -7.31 7.97 0.88
C HIS A 103 -6.55 6.63 0.89
N ARG A 104 -6.41 6.04 2.07
CA ARG A 104 -5.71 4.75 2.23
C ARG A 104 -6.69 3.63 1.94
N ILE A 105 -6.34 2.76 1.00
CA ILE A 105 -7.19 1.64 0.57
C ILE A 105 -6.49 0.32 0.85
N LEU A 106 -7.20 -0.59 1.52
CA LEU A 106 -6.74 -1.93 1.84
C LEU A 106 -7.70 -2.99 1.30
N GLY A 107 -7.17 -4.13 0.91
CA GLY A 107 -7.96 -5.33 0.69
C GLY A 107 -8.27 -6.03 2.02
N PRO A 108 -9.34 -6.84 2.08
CA PRO A 108 -9.60 -7.74 3.20
C PRO A 108 -8.40 -8.61 3.61
N PRO A 109 -7.65 -9.26 2.69
CA PRO A 109 -6.51 -10.07 3.09
C PRO A 109 -5.36 -9.23 3.66
N ALA A 110 -5.09 -8.04 3.11
CA ALA A 110 -4.08 -7.14 3.68
C ALA A 110 -4.38 -6.77 5.14
N LEU A 111 -5.63 -6.42 5.47
CA LEU A 111 -6.02 -6.06 6.83
C LEU A 111 -5.82 -7.22 7.81
N LYS A 112 -6.23 -8.43 7.41
CA LYS A 112 -6.03 -9.64 8.23
C LYS A 112 -4.56 -9.93 8.45
N GLU A 113 -3.74 -9.85 7.40
CA GLU A 113 -2.29 -10.11 7.50
C GLU A 113 -1.60 -9.14 8.46
N ILE A 114 -1.91 -7.84 8.40
CA ILE A 114 -1.39 -6.84 9.36
C ILE A 114 -1.82 -7.20 10.78
N TYR A 115 -3.08 -7.56 10.97
CA TYR A 115 -3.61 -7.96 12.27
C TYR A 115 -2.87 -9.18 12.84
N PHE A 116 -2.69 -10.23 12.04
CA PHE A 116 -1.96 -11.43 12.46
C PHE A 116 -0.47 -11.16 12.70
N ALA A 117 0.15 -10.29 11.90
CA ALA A 117 1.54 -9.87 12.06
C ALA A 117 1.74 -8.88 13.23
N LYS A 118 0.66 -8.37 13.83
CA LYS A 118 0.67 -7.32 14.87
C LYS A 118 1.42 -6.06 14.43
N GLU A 119 1.31 -5.72 13.15
CA GLU A 119 1.90 -4.53 12.58
C GLU A 119 0.95 -3.33 12.65
N THR A 120 1.50 -2.12 12.46
CA THR A 120 0.70 -0.90 12.37
C THR A 120 0.11 -0.75 10.97
N LEU A 121 -1.04 -0.08 10.88
CA LEU A 121 -1.63 0.29 9.59
C LEU A 121 -0.66 1.13 8.74
N PRO A 122 -0.64 0.95 7.41
CA PRO A 122 0.33 1.58 6.54
C PRO A 122 0.13 3.09 6.44
N SER A 123 1.24 3.82 6.29
CA SER A 123 1.23 5.27 6.05
C SER A 123 1.04 5.66 4.59
N SER A 124 1.25 4.72 3.66
CA SER A 124 1.19 4.98 2.23
C SER A 124 -0.24 5.09 1.71
N ASN A 125 -0.46 6.03 0.79
CA ASN A 125 -1.75 6.19 0.10
C ASN A 125 -1.87 5.28 -1.15
N ARG A 126 -0.89 4.39 -1.38
CA ARG A 126 -0.98 3.37 -2.43
C ARG A 126 -1.98 2.30 -1.97
N PRO A 127 -2.97 1.93 -2.81
CA PRO A 127 -3.85 0.81 -2.49
C PRO A 127 -3.05 -0.49 -2.32
N ILE A 128 -3.32 -1.25 -1.25
CA ILE A 128 -2.67 -2.54 -0.99
C ILE A 128 -3.74 -3.62 -0.87
N TYR A 129 -3.79 -4.55 -1.84
CA TYR A 129 -4.76 -5.64 -1.80
C TYR A 129 -4.35 -6.74 -0.80
N ASN A 130 -3.09 -7.19 -0.86
CA ASN A 130 -2.48 -8.17 0.05
C ASN A 130 -0.96 -7.90 0.19
N TYR A 131 -0.28 -8.61 1.10
CA TYR A 131 1.18 -8.51 1.28
C TYR A 131 1.96 -9.67 0.68
N ALA A 132 1.41 -10.38 -0.31
CA ALA A 132 2.08 -11.53 -0.94
C ALA A 132 3.43 -11.16 -1.60
N MET A 133 3.58 -9.90 -2.04
CA MET A 133 4.81 -9.36 -2.63
C MET A 133 5.60 -8.42 -1.69
N LYS A 134 5.29 -8.42 -0.38
CA LYS A 134 6.01 -7.59 0.59
C LYS A 134 7.49 -7.98 0.62
N GLY A 135 8.37 -6.99 0.46
CA GLY A 135 9.82 -7.19 0.43
C GLY A 135 10.39 -7.70 -0.90
N VAL A 136 9.56 -7.88 -1.92
CA VAL A 136 10.02 -8.24 -3.27
C VAL A 136 10.44 -6.99 -4.03
N ILE A 137 11.66 -6.99 -4.56
CA ILE A 137 12.14 -5.96 -5.50
C ILE A 137 11.97 -6.53 -6.91
N THR A 138 11.14 -5.88 -7.72
CA THR A 138 10.86 -6.31 -9.10
C THR A 138 11.57 -5.41 -10.12
N CYS A 139 12.25 -6.02 -11.08
CA CYS A 139 12.83 -5.34 -12.24
C CYS A 139 12.19 -5.90 -13.50
N PHE A 140 11.44 -5.07 -14.22
CA PHE A 140 10.82 -5.47 -15.47
C PHE A 140 11.67 -5.02 -16.66
N THR A 141 11.88 -5.91 -17.63
CA THR A 141 12.57 -5.61 -18.89
C THR A 141 11.73 -6.10 -20.08
N GLY A 142 11.92 -5.51 -21.26
CA GLY A 142 11.26 -5.97 -22.49
C GLY A 142 9.76 -5.63 -22.63
N ILE A 143 9.22 -4.75 -21.80
CA ILE A 143 7.80 -4.38 -21.84
C ILE A 143 7.54 -3.28 -22.87
N ARG A 144 6.61 -3.54 -23.78
CA ARG A 144 6.26 -2.65 -24.90
C ARG A 144 5.11 -1.69 -24.57
N LYS A 145 4.29 -1.99 -23.55
CA LYS A 145 3.15 -1.19 -23.10
C LYS A 145 3.32 -0.82 -21.64
N LYS A 146 3.48 0.48 -21.37
CA LYS A 146 3.77 0.99 -20.02
C LYS A 146 2.56 0.85 -19.09
N GLU A 147 1.34 0.84 -19.62
CA GLU A 147 0.11 0.85 -18.83
C GLU A 147 -0.11 -0.47 -18.08
N GLU A 148 0.39 -1.59 -18.60
CA GLU A 148 0.29 -2.91 -17.95
C GLU A 148 1.18 -3.01 -16.70
N LEU A 149 2.28 -2.25 -16.65
CA LEU A 149 3.22 -2.25 -15.52
C LEU A 149 2.69 -1.53 -14.29
N VAL A 150 2.06 -0.37 -14.51
CA VAL A 150 1.71 0.55 -13.41
C VAL A 150 0.62 -0.03 -12.51
N ARG A 151 -0.18 -0.98 -13.00
CA ARG A 151 -1.28 -1.58 -12.23
C ARG A 151 -0.84 -2.72 -11.28
N ILE A 152 0.34 -3.29 -11.50
CA ILE A 152 0.85 -4.44 -10.74
C ILE A 152 1.86 -3.98 -9.65
N LEU A 153 2.22 -2.69 -9.66
CA LEU A 153 3.19 -2.03 -8.77
C LEU A 153 2.50 -1.07 -7.79
#